data_AF-A0A7W2BL14-F1
#
_entry.id   AF-A0A7W2BL14-F1
#
_cell.length_a   1.000
_cell.length_b   1.000
_cell.length_c   1.000
_cell.angle_alpha   90.00
_cell.angle_beta   90.00
_cell.angle_gamma   90.00
#
_symmetry.space_group_name_H-M   'P 1'
#
loop_
_entity.id
_entity.type
_entity.pdbx_description
1 polymer ?
#
loop_
_entity_poly.entity_id
_entity_poly.type
_entity_poly.pdbx_seq_one_letter_code
_entity_poly.pdbx_strand_id
1 'polypeptide(L)'
;MRDYGLSLPVTPGTCTLIEARWNRWIAFDPLVFLPQKTQHLRRARLIYFDCGTHDEYNILYGSRRLSQELSDAGIDHQFETFDGGHGAIGRRCEVSIPRMAKALL
;
A
#
# COMPACT_ATOMS: atom_id res chain seq x y z
N MET A 1 -25.97 -2.22 -14.52
CA MET A 1 -24.88 -2.03 -13.55
C MET A 1 -24.46 -0.57 -13.64
N ARG A 2 -24.44 0.20 -12.55
CA ARG A 2 -23.98 1.61 -12.61
C ARG A 2 -22.51 1.63 -13.00
N ASP A 3 -22.17 2.41 -14.02
CA ASP A 3 -20.77 2.67 -14.39
C ASP A 3 -20.20 3.68 -13.38
N TYR A 4 -19.28 3.24 -12.53
CA TYR A 4 -18.58 4.09 -11.57
C TYR A 4 -17.32 4.73 -12.17
N GLY A 5 -17.12 4.64 -13.49
CA GLY A 5 -15.92 5.13 -14.17
C GLY A 5 -14.68 4.26 -13.96
N LEU A 6 -14.82 3.08 -13.36
CA LEU A 6 -13.72 2.16 -13.07
C LEU A 6 -13.66 1.03 -14.11
N SER A 7 -12.57 1.00 -14.88
CA SER A 7 -12.28 -0.10 -15.81
C SER A 7 -11.28 -1.07 -15.17
N LEU A 8 -11.76 -2.27 -14.82
CA LEU A 8 -10.88 -3.35 -14.35
C LEU A 8 -9.85 -3.73 -15.42
N PRO A 9 -8.62 -4.12 -15.01
CA PRO A 9 -7.55 -4.45 -15.94
C PRO A 9 -7.69 -5.84 -16.55
N VAL A 10 -8.82 -6.51 -16.33
CA VAL A 10 -9.09 -7.87 -16.80
C VAL A 10 -10.50 -7.97 -17.38
N THR A 11 -10.75 -8.99 -18.20
CA THR A 11 -12.10 -9.32 -18.69
C THR A 11 -12.98 -9.83 -17.54
N PRO A 12 -14.29 -9.51 -17.51
CA PRO A 12 -15.15 -9.89 -16.37
C PRO A 12 -15.41 -11.38 -16.19
N GLY A 13 -15.32 -12.19 -17.26
CA GLY A 13 -15.69 -13.61 -17.21
C GLY A 13 -14.53 -14.58 -16.98
N THR A 14 -13.33 -14.21 -17.44
CA THR A 14 -12.16 -15.11 -17.47
C THR A 14 -10.92 -14.50 -16.83
N CYS A 15 -11.03 -13.24 -16.36
CA CYS A 15 -9.91 -12.48 -15.85
C CYS A 15 -8.72 -12.39 -16.82
N THR A 16 -8.98 -12.44 -18.14
CA THR A 16 -7.93 -12.26 -19.14
C THR A 16 -7.41 -10.83 -19.07
N LEU A 17 -6.10 -10.68 -18.97
CA LEU A 17 -5.45 -9.37 -18.82
C LEU A 17 -5.71 -8.46 -20.03
N ILE A 18 -6.03 -7.21 -19.76
CA ILE A 18 -6.12 -6.13 -20.74
C ILE A 18 -4.94 -5.19 -20.47
N GLU A 19 -3.82 -5.40 -21.16
CA GLU A 19 -2.53 -4.74 -20.89
C GLU A 19 -2.64 -3.21 -20.81
N ALA A 20 -3.36 -2.58 -21.76
CA ALA A 20 -3.53 -1.13 -21.77
C ALA A 20 -4.22 -0.59 -20.50
N ARG A 21 -5.10 -1.40 -19.88
CA ARG A 21 -5.73 -1.06 -18.60
C ARG A 21 -4.78 -1.37 -17.46
N TRP A 22 -4.16 -2.54 -17.46
CA TRP A 22 -3.16 -2.92 -16.46
C TRP A 22 -2.06 -1.87 -16.29
N ASN A 23 -1.51 -1.37 -17.40
CA ASN A 23 -0.48 -0.32 -17.36
C ASN A 23 -0.97 0.98 -16.70
N ARG A 24 -2.27 1.31 -16.83
CA ARG A 24 -2.86 2.44 -16.10
C ARG A 24 -2.97 2.16 -14.61
N TRP A 25 -3.29 0.93 -14.21
CA TRP A 25 -3.35 0.54 -12.80
C TRP A 25 -1.96 0.54 -12.17
N ILE A 26 -0.96 -0.06 -12.83
CA ILE A 26 0.42 -0.13 -12.34
C ILE A 26 1.09 1.24 -12.26
N ALA A 27 0.65 2.23 -13.05
CA ALA A 27 1.11 3.61 -12.86
C ALA A 27 0.78 4.19 -11.47
N PHE A 28 -0.20 3.61 -10.75
CA PHE A 28 -0.55 3.94 -9.37
C PHE A 28 -0.03 2.91 -8.35
N ASP A 29 0.83 1.97 -8.76
CA ASP A 29 1.52 1.11 -7.81
C ASP A 29 2.59 1.94 -7.08
N PRO A 30 2.59 2.00 -5.73
CA PRO A 30 3.59 2.74 -4.98
C PRO A 30 5.00 2.29 -5.33
N LEU A 31 5.26 1.00 -5.57
CA LEU A 31 6.58 0.51 -5.95
C LEU A 31 7.05 0.97 -7.32
N VAL A 32 6.13 1.43 -8.18
CA VAL A 32 6.47 1.96 -9.52
C VAL A 32 6.72 3.46 -9.46
N PHE A 33 5.87 4.23 -8.75
CA PHE A 33 6.02 5.68 -8.72
C PHE A 33 6.89 6.21 -7.57
N LEU A 34 7.21 5.41 -6.53
CA LEU A 34 8.00 5.85 -5.36
C LEU A 34 9.28 6.59 -5.77
N PRO A 35 10.12 6.06 -6.70
CA PRO A 35 11.40 6.67 -7.02
C PRO A 35 11.28 8.10 -7.56
N GLN A 36 10.13 8.44 -8.15
CA GLN A 36 9.83 9.76 -8.70
C GLN A 36 9.23 10.72 -7.66
N LYS A 37 8.79 10.21 -6.51
CA LYS A 37 8.06 10.96 -5.46
C LYS A 37 8.83 11.07 -4.14
N THR A 38 10.02 10.49 -4.05
CA THR A 38 10.89 10.41 -2.87
C THR A 38 11.04 11.74 -2.12
N GLN A 39 11.20 12.85 -2.85
CA GLN A 39 11.35 14.19 -2.24
C GLN A 39 10.13 14.65 -1.43
N HIS A 40 8.92 14.28 -1.86
CA HIS A 40 7.68 14.65 -1.17
C HIS A 40 7.48 13.81 0.08
N LEU A 41 7.85 12.53 0.02
CA LEU A 41 7.73 11.59 1.14
C LEU A 41 8.64 11.98 2.31
N ARG A 42 9.83 12.54 2.05
CA ARG A 42 10.72 13.07 3.11
C ARG A 42 10.10 14.18 3.96
N ARG A 43 9.03 14.83 3.47
CA ARG A 43 8.33 15.90 4.19
C ARG A 43 7.16 15.37 5.02
N ALA A 44 6.82 14.09 4.91
CA ALA A 44 5.77 13.50 5.72
C ALA A 44 6.19 13.49 7.19
N ARG A 45 5.28 13.91 8.08
CA ARG A 45 5.49 13.84 9.54
C ARG A 45 5.44 12.39 10.05
N LEU A 46 4.80 11.51 9.30
CA LEU A 46 4.72 10.07 9.56
C LEU A 46 4.39 9.32 8.26
N ILE A 47 5.10 8.23 8.02
CA ILE A 47 4.70 7.16 7.11
C ILE A 47 4.58 5.91 7.96
N TYR A 48 3.36 5.40 8.13
CA TYR A 48 3.09 4.18 8.87
C TYR A 48 2.22 3.26 8.03
N PHE A 49 2.59 1.98 7.97
CA PHE A 49 1.78 0.93 7.40
C PHE A 49 2.09 -0.40 8.09
N ASP A 50 1.12 -1.28 8.15
CA ASP A 50 1.28 -2.62 8.68
C ASP A 50 0.59 -3.67 7.81
N CYS A 51 1.00 -4.92 7.94
CA CYS A 51 0.42 -6.02 7.16
C CYS A 51 0.38 -7.32 7.98
N GLY A 52 -0.72 -8.06 7.84
CA GLY A 52 -0.88 -9.38 8.43
C GLY A 52 0.08 -10.39 7.80
N THR A 53 0.65 -11.28 8.61
CA THR A 53 1.53 -12.35 8.10
C THR A 53 0.78 -13.43 7.31
N HIS A 54 -0.54 -13.50 7.46
CA HIS A 54 -1.45 -14.44 6.82
C HIS A 54 -2.39 -13.76 5.81
N ASP A 55 -1.98 -12.62 5.23
CA ASP A 55 -2.77 -11.86 4.26
C ASP A 55 -3.13 -12.70 3.02
N GLU A 56 -4.43 -12.79 2.74
CA GLU A 56 -5.02 -13.65 1.71
C GLU A 56 -4.71 -13.18 0.27
N TYR A 57 -4.24 -11.94 0.13
CA TYR A 57 -3.93 -11.31 -1.15
C TYR A 57 -2.43 -11.17 -1.40
N ASN A 58 -1.59 -11.73 -0.52
CA ASN A 58 -0.13 -11.67 -0.59
C ASN A 58 0.44 -10.23 -0.57
N ILE A 59 -0.29 -9.26 -0.02
CA ILE A 59 0.14 -7.86 0.08
C ILE A 59 1.40 -7.73 0.96
N LEU A 60 1.64 -8.68 1.86
CA LEU A 60 2.82 -8.74 2.72
C LEU A 60 4.14 -8.57 1.94
N TYR A 61 4.27 -9.22 0.78
CA TYR A 61 5.50 -9.15 -0.01
C TYR A 61 5.69 -7.77 -0.65
N GLY A 62 4.61 -7.17 -1.15
CA GLY A 62 4.62 -5.80 -1.65
C GLY A 62 4.96 -4.79 -0.53
N SER A 63 4.41 -4.99 0.67
CA SER A 63 4.66 -4.14 1.84
C SER A 63 6.12 -4.23 2.31
N ARG A 64 6.70 -5.44 2.35
CA ARG A 64 8.12 -5.64 2.65
C ARG A 64 9.02 -4.95 1.64
N ARG A 65 8.71 -5.09 0.35
CA ARG A 65 9.47 -4.41 -0.71
C ARG A 65 9.33 -2.89 -0.58
N LEU A 66 8.15 -2.37 -0.27
CA LEU A 66 7.94 -0.93 -0.07
C LEU A 66 8.78 -0.39 1.09
N SER A 67 8.83 -1.12 2.21
CA SER A 67 9.67 -0.76 3.36
C SER A 67 11.16 -0.77 3.01
N GLN A 68 11.61 -1.74 2.20
CA GLN A 68 13.00 -1.78 1.71
C GLN A 68 13.31 -0.56 0.84
N GLU A 69 12.48 -0.24 -0.16
CA GLU A 69 12.68 0.90 -1.06
C GLU A 69 12.68 2.24 -0.30
N LEU A 70 11.82 2.39 0.72
CA LEU A 70 11.81 3.56 1.60
C LEU A 70 13.10 3.65 2.43
N SER A 71 13.60 2.52 2.95
CA SER A 71 14.85 2.43 3.69
C SER A 71 16.05 2.81 2.82
N ASP A 72 16.14 2.25 1.62
CA ASP A 72 17.21 2.50 0.65
C ASP A 72 17.22 3.96 0.18
N ALA A 73 16.04 4.59 0.11
CA ALA A 73 15.89 6.01 -0.19
C ALA A 73 16.15 6.95 1.00
N GLY A 74 16.44 6.41 2.19
CA GLY A 74 16.63 7.17 3.43
C GLY A 74 15.38 7.92 3.88
N ILE A 75 14.19 7.36 3.64
CA ILE A 75 12.92 7.93 4.09
C ILE A 75 12.53 7.29 5.42
N ASP A 76 12.33 8.12 6.44
CA ASP A 76 11.81 7.66 7.74
C ASP A 76 10.38 7.12 7.59
N HIS A 77 10.19 5.89 8.05
CA HIS A 77 8.91 5.20 8.00
C HIS A 77 8.86 4.10 9.05
N GLN A 78 7.64 3.68 9.37
CA GLN A 78 7.37 2.61 10.32
C GLN A 78 6.56 1.52 9.62
N PHE A 79 7.20 0.37 9.42
CA PHE A 79 6.55 -0.84 8.92
C PHE A 79 6.55 -1.90 9.99
N GLU A 80 5.40 -2.53 10.22
CA GLU A 80 5.30 -3.68 11.11
C GLU A 80 4.40 -4.78 10.54
N THR A 81 4.66 -6.00 10.99
CA THR A 81 3.80 -7.14 10.71
C THR A 81 3.09 -7.59 11.97
N PHE A 82 1.90 -8.16 11.82
CA PHE A 82 1.15 -8.74 12.93
C PHE A 82 0.63 -10.13 12.58
N ASP A 83 0.39 -10.94 13.61
CA ASP A 83 -0.29 -12.22 13.44
C ASP A 83 -1.76 -11.99 13.09
N GLY A 84 -2.10 -12.21 11.83
CA GLY A 84 -3.44 -12.00 11.26
C GLY A 84 -3.45 -11.99 9.74
N GLY A 85 -4.66 -11.91 9.16
CA GLY A 85 -4.90 -11.78 7.72
C GLY A 85 -5.21 -10.34 7.29
N HIS A 86 -5.84 -10.18 6.12
CA HIS A 86 -6.23 -8.89 5.56
C HIS A 86 -7.41 -8.26 6.31
N GLY A 87 -8.31 -9.10 6.82
CA GLY A 87 -9.56 -8.70 7.47
C GLY A 87 -9.49 -8.57 8.99
N ALA A 88 -10.58 -8.06 9.59
CA ALA A 88 -10.75 -7.93 11.04
C ALA A 88 -9.64 -7.14 11.76
N ILE A 89 -9.07 -6.14 11.07
CA ILE A 89 -7.93 -5.33 11.54
C ILE A 89 -8.33 -4.15 12.43
N GLY A 90 -9.54 -4.10 12.98
CA GLY A 90 -10.01 -2.97 13.81
C GLY A 90 -9.07 -2.65 14.98
N ARG A 91 -8.56 -3.68 15.68
CA ARG A 91 -7.55 -3.57 16.74
C ARG A 91 -6.26 -2.86 16.31
N ARG A 92 -5.94 -2.83 15.02
CA ARG A 92 -4.75 -2.14 14.50
C ARG A 92 -4.88 -0.62 14.60
N CYS A 93 -6.11 -0.10 14.70
CA CYS A 93 -6.34 1.32 14.96
C CYS A 93 -5.82 1.79 16.32
N GLU A 94 -5.75 0.89 17.31
CA GLU A 94 -5.14 1.17 18.62
C GLU A 94 -3.63 1.43 18.50
N VAL A 95 -3.00 1.03 17.40
CA VAL A 95 -1.59 1.30 17.08
C VAL A 95 -1.45 2.52 16.17
N SER A 96 -2.20 2.55 15.07
CA SER A 96 -2.03 3.58 14.02
C SER A 96 -2.52 4.97 14.44
N ILE A 97 -3.67 5.05 15.14
CA ILE A 97 -4.26 6.34 15.52
C ILE A 97 -3.38 7.09 16.52
N PRO A 98 -2.87 6.48 17.62
CA PRO A 98 -1.98 7.20 18.54
C PRO A 98 -0.68 7.67 17.88
N ARG A 99 -0.11 6.88 16.96
CA ARG A 99 1.08 7.28 16.18
C ARG A 99 0.80 8.49 15.31
N MET A 100 -0.32 8.47 14.59
CA MET A 100 -0.77 9.60 13.77
C MET A 100 -1.01 10.84 14.62
N ALA A 101 -1.70 10.71 15.75
CA ALA A 101 -1.97 11.82 16.67
C ALA A 101 -0.66 12.44 17.18
N LYS A 102 0.29 11.62 17.65
CA LYS A 102 1.63 12.08 18.09
C LYS A 102 2.39 12.79 16.97
N ALA A 103 2.26 12.31 15.74
CA ALA A 103 2.92 12.92 14.59
C ALA A 103 2.29 14.25 14.16
N LEU A 104 1.05 14.54 14.56
CA LEU A 104 0.31 15.77 14.18
C LEU A 104 0.35 16.86 15.25
N LEU A 105 0.50 16.50 16.52
CA LEU A 105 0.76 17.42 17.64
C LEU A 105 2.18 18.00 17.57
#